data_AF-A0A7J2S799-F1
#
_entry.id   AF-A0A7J2S799-F1
#
_cell.length_a   1.000
_cell.length_b   1.000
_cell.length_c   1.000
_cell.angle_alpha   90.00
_cell.angle_beta   90.00
_cell.angle_gamma   90.00
#
_symmetry.space_group_name_H-M   'P 1'
#
loop_
_entity.id
_entity.type
_entity.pdbx_description
1 polymer ?
#
loop_
_entity_poly.entity_id
_entity_poly.type
_entity_poly.pdbx_seq_one_letter_code
_entity_poly.pdbx_strand_id
1 'polypeptide(L)'
;MANPFDQMKRMSVKYMRPTRFDTDLVVHDFNRLQEKDAPTVFGWILRELGTNLLDPRMNTKSLFGYIQHFETDGEDNYYFWFDGKILNKISFDDFKYILIETHDPSGEKTHNRY
;
A
#
# COMPACT_ATOMS: atom_id res chain seq x y z
N MET A 1 8.69 7.91 -18.01
CA MET A 1 8.02 7.02 -17.03
C MET A 1 6.89 7.81 -16.39
N ALA A 2 5.70 7.22 -16.23
CA ALA A 2 4.59 7.91 -15.58
C ALA A 2 4.87 8.00 -14.07
N ASN A 3 4.81 9.21 -13.51
CA ASN A 3 5.03 9.43 -12.09
C ASN A 3 4.05 8.58 -11.25
N PRO A 4 4.49 7.81 -10.23
CA PRO A 4 3.60 7.05 -9.34
C PRO A 4 2.46 7.92 -8.80
N PHE A 5 2.73 9.19 -8.51
CA PHE A 5 1.71 10.14 -8.07
C PHE A 5 0.57 10.31 -9.09
N ASP A 6 0.89 10.51 -10.36
CA ASP A 6 -0.14 10.67 -11.40
C ASP A 6 -0.95 9.38 -11.58
N GLN A 7 -0.33 8.22 -11.35
CA GLN A 7 -1.02 6.93 -11.36
C GLN A 7 -2.00 6.82 -10.18
N MET A 8 -1.56 7.16 -8.95
CA MET A 8 -2.39 7.16 -7.75
C MET A 8 -3.59 8.11 -7.90
N LYS A 9 -3.36 9.34 -8.40
CA LYS A 9 -4.44 10.31 -8.67
C LYS A 9 -5.48 9.79 -9.67
N ARG A 10 -5.04 9.11 -10.73
CA ARG A 10 -5.97 8.50 -11.69
C ARG A 10 -6.78 7.36 -11.06
N MET A 11 -6.14 6.55 -10.23
CA MET A 11 -6.83 5.44 -9.55
C MET A 11 -7.83 5.94 -8.51
N SER A 12 -7.48 6.97 -7.72
CA SER A 12 -8.40 7.55 -6.73
C SER A 12 -9.68 8.08 -7.38
N VAL A 13 -9.55 8.77 -8.53
CA VAL A 13 -10.71 9.20 -9.34
C VAL A 13 -11.48 8.01 -9.91
N LYS A 14 -10.78 7.01 -10.49
CA LYS A 14 -11.40 5.83 -11.11
C LYS A 14 -12.27 5.04 -10.12
N TYR A 15 -11.82 4.88 -8.88
CA TYR A 15 -12.53 4.13 -7.86
C TYR A 15 -13.43 5.02 -6.97
N MET A 16 -13.53 6.32 -7.28
CA MET A 16 -14.33 7.32 -6.55
C MET A 16 -14.02 7.37 -5.04
N ARG A 17 -12.73 7.31 -4.69
CA ARG A 17 -12.24 7.26 -3.31
C ARG A 17 -11.01 8.14 -3.12
N PRO A 18 -10.73 8.61 -1.89
CA PRO A 18 -11.68 8.81 -0.80
C PRO A 18 -12.76 9.85 -1.12
N THR A 19 -13.92 9.75 -0.47
CA THR A 19 -15.02 10.73 -0.59
C THR A 19 -14.76 12.00 0.21
N ARG A 20 -13.82 11.94 1.15
CA ARG A 20 -13.24 13.07 1.88
C ARG A 20 -11.71 13.01 1.73
N PHE A 21 -11.18 13.65 0.70
CA PHE A 21 -9.74 13.66 0.41
C PHE A 21 -8.91 14.49 1.43
N ASP A 22 -9.59 15.32 2.24
CA ASP A 22 -8.97 16.23 3.21
C ASP A 22 -8.57 15.60 4.57
N THR A 23 -8.81 14.30 4.78
CA THR A 23 -8.38 13.64 6.02
C THR A 23 -6.95 13.12 5.91
N ASP A 24 -6.01 13.98 6.33
CA ASP A 24 -4.62 13.78 6.81
C ASP A 24 -3.60 13.00 5.97
N LEU A 25 -3.96 12.05 5.12
CA LEU A 25 -2.99 11.12 4.51
C LEU A 25 -2.40 11.61 3.18
N VAL A 26 -3.13 12.44 2.44
CA VAL A 26 -2.71 12.95 1.12
C VAL A 26 -1.49 13.85 1.21
N VAL A 27 -1.27 14.53 2.34
CA VAL A 27 -0.08 15.37 2.55
C VAL A 27 1.11 14.54 3.01
N HIS A 28 0.93 13.62 3.96
CA HIS A 28 2.04 12.85 4.54
C HIS A 28 2.60 11.79 3.58
N ASP A 29 1.73 11.00 2.95
CA ASP A 29 2.13 9.94 2.02
C ASP A 29 2.78 10.53 0.75
N PHE A 30 2.23 11.63 0.25
CA PHE A 30 2.75 12.33 -0.92
C PHE A 30 4.11 12.96 -0.67
N ASN A 31 4.26 13.69 0.43
CA ASN A 31 5.54 14.31 0.78
C ASN A 31 6.63 13.23 0.89
N ARG A 32 6.30 12.06 1.46
CA ARG A 32 7.22 10.92 1.56
C ARG A 32 7.69 10.39 0.20
N LEU A 33 6.84 10.40 -0.83
CA LEU A 33 7.24 10.01 -2.19
C LEU A 33 8.13 11.07 -2.88
N GLN A 34 8.15 12.30 -2.38
CA GLN A 34 9.00 13.38 -2.88
C GLN A 34 10.34 13.50 -2.16
N GLU A 35 10.54 12.75 -1.07
CA GLU A 35 11.79 12.73 -0.31
C GLU A 35 12.95 12.11 -1.13
N LYS A 36 14.19 12.51 -0.78
CA LYS A 36 15.41 12.07 -1.49
C LYS A 36 15.63 10.55 -1.43
N ASP A 37 15.08 9.90 -0.40
CA ASP A 37 15.15 8.46 -0.13
C ASP A 37 13.77 7.79 -0.24
N ALA A 38 12.87 8.36 -1.05
CA ALA A 38 11.55 7.81 -1.33
C ALA A 38 11.64 6.34 -1.77
N PRO A 39 10.69 5.50 -1.33
CA PRO A 39 10.68 4.09 -1.72
C PRO A 39 10.45 3.97 -3.24
N THR A 40 11.28 3.17 -3.90
CA THR A 40 11.13 2.87 -5.33
C THR A 40 10.08 1.80 -5.59
N VAL A 41 9.71 1.02 -4.58
CA VAL A 41 8.60 0.05 -4.58
C VAL A 41 7.78 0.26 -3.32
N PHE A 42 6.46 0.19 -3.42
CA PHE A 42 5.59 0.40 -2.26
C PHE A 42 4.20 -0.22 -2.45
N GLY A 43 3.57 -0.53 -1.32
CA GLY A 43 2.15 -0.83 -1.26
C GLY A 43 1.33 0.44 -1.07
N TRP A 44 0.15 0.51 -1.68
CA TRP A 44 -0.81 1.58 -1.49
C TRP A 44 -2.19 1.00 -1.25
N ILE A 45 -2.80 1.39 -0.14
CA ILE A 45 -4.18 1.04 0.21
C ILE A 45 -5.04 2.28 -0.01
N LEU A 46 -6.06 2.17 -0.85
CA LEU A 46 -7.04 3.21 -1.10
C LEU A 46 -8.34 2.84 -0.39
N ARG A 47 -8.82 3.74 0.47
CA ARG A 47 -9.89 3.51 1.44
C ARG A 47 -10.98 4.57 1.31
N GLU A 48 -12.12 4.38 1.97
CA GLU A 48 -13.16 5.40 2.08
C GLU A 48 -12.68 6.63 2.83
N LEU A 49 -11.99 6.39 3.94
CA LEU A 49 -11.58 7.42 4.89
C LEU A 49 -10.18 8.00 4.60
N GLY A 50 -9.47 7.47 3.60
CA GLY A 50 -8.14 7.99 3.25
C GLY A 50 -7.35 7.03 2.39
N THR A 51 -6.02 7.10 2.52
CA THR A 51 -5.09 6.20 1.85
C THR A 51 -3.94 5.84 2.77
N ASN A 52 -3.26 4.73 2.55
CA ASN A 52 -2.04 4.42 3.29
C ASN A 52 -0.93 3.97 2.33
N LEU A 53 0.23 4.61 2.41
CA LEU A 53 1.45 4.10 1.80
C LEU A 53 2.22 3.18 2.74
N LEU A 54 2.58 2.03 2.22
CA LEU A 54 3.37 1.02 2.91
C LEU A 54 4.73 0.92 2.25
N ASP A 55 5.73 1.37 3.00
CA ASP A 55 7.13 1.24 2.62
C ASP A 55 7.64 -0.14 3.03
N PRO A 56 8.05 -0.99 2.07
CA PRO A 56 8.53 -2.34 2.36
C PRO A 56 9.89 -2.36 3.08
N ARG A 57 10.45 -1.21 3.47
CA ARG A 57 11.59 -1.13 4.39
C ARG A 57 11.17 -1.07 5.86
N MET A 58 9.88 -0.94 6.17
CA MET A 58 9.36 -0.91 7.55
C MET A 58 9.45 -2.28 8.25
N ASN A 59 9.24 -2.35 9.57
CA ASN A 59 9.25 -3.65 10.26
C ASN A 59 8.02 -4.49 9.86
N THR A 60 8.26 -5.74 9.44
CA THR A 60 7.23 -6.66 8.93
C THR A 60 6.12 -6.98 9.92
N LYS A 61 6.45 -7.17 11.21
CA LYS A 61 5.44 -7.49 12.24
C LYS A 61 4.45 -6.35 12.42
N SER A 62 4.95 -5.12 12.41
CA SER A 62 4.12 -3.92 12.50
C SER A 62 3.26 -3.74 11.24
N LEU A 63 3.81 -4.05 10.07
CA LEU A 63 3.13 -3.88 8.80
C LEU A 63 1.98 -4.89 8.61
N PHE A 64 2.15 -6.15 9.00
CA PHE A 64 1.08 -7.16 8.92
C PHE A 64 -0.08 -6.88 9.86
N GLY A 65 0.23 -6.53 11.12
CA GLY A 65 -0.81 -6.14 12.08
C GLY A 65 -1.61 -4.95 11.57
N TYR A 66 -0.94 -4.01 10.91
CA TYR A 66 -1.55 -2.82 10.34
C TYR A 66 -2.49 -3.13 9.17
N ILE A 67 -2.08 -3.96 8.21
CA ILE A 67 -2.96 -4.30 7.06
C ILE A 67 -4.13 -5.20 7.46
N GLN A 68 -3.95 -6.09 8.44
CA GLN A 68 -5.00 -7.00 8.90
C GLN A 68 -6.14 -6.22 9.58
N HIS A 69 -5.80 -5.13 10.27
CA HIS A 69 -6.77 -4.25 10.91
C HIS A 69 -7.79 -3.66 9.92
N PHE A 70 -7.35 -3.27 8.72
CA PHE A 70 -8.24 -2.66 7.72
C PHE A 70 -9.25 -3.64 7.11
N GLU A 71 -8.91 -4.93 7.03
CA GLU A 71 -9.85 -5.96 6.59
C GLU A 71 -10.86 -6.33 7.68
N THR A 72 -10.46 -6.26 8.95
CA THR A 72 -11.37 -6.56 10.08
C THR A 72 -12.42 -5.48 10.31
N ASP A 73 -12.14 -4.24 9.90
CA ASP A 73 -13.03 -3.11 10.09
C ASP A 73 -14.19 -3.07 9.08
N GLY A 74 -14.22 -4.02 8.11
CA GLY A 74 -15.31 -4.16 7.13
C GLY A 74 -15.37 -3.04 6.10
N GLU A 75 -14.27 -2.31 5.91
CA GLU A 75 -14.14 -1.26 4.91
C GLU A 75 -13.84 -1.85 3.53
N ASP A 76 -14.51 -1.34 2.48
CA ASP A 76 -14.18 -1.67 1.09
C ASP A 76 -12.83 -1.06 0.71
N ASN A 77 -11.77 -1.86 0.82
CA ASN A 77 -10.39 -1.47 0.54
C ASN A 77 -9.98 -1.81 -0.90
N TYR A 78 -9.15 -0.95 -1.49
CA TYR A 78 -8.49 -1.23 -2.77
C TYR A 78 -6.98 -1.27 -2.59
N TYR A 79 -6.38 -2.40 -2.98
CA TYR A 79 -4.95 -2.67 -2.84
C TYR A 79 -4.21 -2.46 -4.15
N PHE A 80 -3.08 -1.75 -4.08
CA PHE A 80 -2.23 -1.49 -5.22
C PHE A 80 -0.76 -1.69 -4.89
N TRP A 81 0.01 -2.26 -5.81
CA TRP A 81 1.46 -2.40 -5.68
C TRP A 81 2.17 -1.60 -6.76
N PHE A 82 3.13 -0.78 -6.35
CA PHE A 82 4.05 -0.09 -7.25
C PHE A 82 5.38 -0.84 -7.32
N ASP A 83 5.74 -1.31 -8.51
CA ASP A 83 6.93 -2.13 -8.77
C ASP A 83 8.17 -1.32 -9.20
N GLY A 84 8.11 0.01 -9.09
CA GLY A 84 9.13 0.94 -9.60
C GLY A 84 8.85 1.46 -11.01
N LYS A 85 7.81 0.95 -11.68
CA LYS A 85 7.42 1.40 -13.03
C LYS A 85 5.92 1.66 -13.12
N ILE A 86 5.11 0.75 -12.61
CA ILE A 86 3.65 0.77 -12.75
C ILE A 86 2.96 0.44 -11.43
N LEU A 87 1.84 1.12 -11.21
CA LEU A 87 0.94 0.89 -10.08
C LEU A 87 -0.17 -0.08 -10.52
N ASN A 88 -0.13 -1.31 -10.03
CA ASN A 88 -1.10 -2.34 -10.36
C ASN A 88 -2.10 -2.53 -9.24
N LYS A 89 -3.39 -2.60 -9.57
CA LYS A 89 -4.40 -3.09 -8.62
C LYS A 89 -4.23 -4.59 -8.45
N ILE A 90 -4.17 -5.04 -7.20
CA ILE A 90 -4.01 -6.46 -6.86
C ILE A 90 -5.05 -6.88 -5.80
N SER A 91 -5.14 -8.18 -5.53
CA SER A 91 -5.99 -8.70 -4.44
C SER A 91 -5.33 -8.45 -3.08
N PHE A 92 -6.10 -8.53 -1.99
CA PHE A 92 -5.54 -8.48 -0.64
C PHE A 92 -4.53 -9.60 -0.39
N ASP A 93 -4.84 -10.83 -0.84
CA ASP A 93 -3.95 -11.99 -0.68
C ASP A 93 -2.63 -11.79 -1.43
N ASP A 94 -2.67 -11.32 -2.67
CA ASP A 94 -1.47 -11.00 -3.44
C ASP A 94 -0.68 -9.86 -2.79
N PHE A 95 -1.37 -8.84 -2.30
CA PHE A 95 -0.74 -7.70 -1.63
C PHE A 95 0.01 -8.12 -0.37
N LYS A 96 -0.62 -8.98 0.44
CA LYS A 96 0.00 -9.59 1.61
C LYS A 96 1.19 -10.46 1.23
N TYR A 97 1.06 -11.29 0.19
CA TYR A 97 2.13 -12.17 -0.28
C TYR A 97 3.35 -11.38 -0.75
N ILE A 98 3.15 -10.36 -1.60
CA ILE A 98 4.23 -9.51 -2.12
C ILE A 98 4.94 -8.78 -0.97
N LEU A 99 4.20 -8.30 0.02
CA LEU A 99 4.79 -7.70 1.21
C LEU A 99 5.66 -8.70 1.98
N ILE A 100 5.20 -9.94 2.20
CA ILE A 100 6.00 -11.01 2.83
C ILE A 100 7.30 -11.23 2.06
N GLU A 101 7.23 -11.46 0.75
CA GLU A 101 8.42 -11.74 -0.07
C GLU A 101 9.40 -10.57 -0.09
N THR A 102 8.90 -9.32 -0.13
CA THR A 102 9.78 -8.14 -0.18
C THR A 102 10.54 -7.94 1.13
N HIS A 103 9.96 -8.33 2.26
CA HIS A 103 10.58 -8.21 3.58
C HIS A 103 11.39 -9.44 4.03
N ASP A 104 11.03 -10.63 3.55
CA ASP A 104 11.72 -11.90 3.82
C ASP A 104 11.94 -12.67 2.50
N PRO A 105 12.85 -12.18 1.63
CA PRO A 105 13.15 -12.82 0.35
C PRO A 105 13.85 -14.17 0.51
N SER A 106 14.36 -14.49 1.71
CA SER A 106 14.94 -15.80 2.02
C SER A 106 13.89 -16.90 2.10
N GLY A 107 12.61 -16.56 2.27
CA GLY A 107 11.53 -17.54 2.24
C GLY A 107 11.81 -18.70 3.18
N GLU A 108 12.31 -18.45 4.39
CA GLU A 108 12.13 -19.43 5.46
C GLU A 108 10.63 -19.50 5.69
N LYS A 109 10.00 -20.43 4.95
CA LYS A 109 8.58 -20.80 5.05
C LYS A 109 8.30 -21.13 6.51
N THR A 110 8.02 -20.12 7.30
CA THR A 110 7.24 -20.28 8.51
C THR A 110 5.82 -20.50 8.04
N HIS A 111 5.56 -21.71 7.53
CA HIS A 111 4.28 -22.37 7.66
C HIS A 111 4.01 -22.52 9.17
N ASN A 112 3.72 -21.41 9.84
CA ASN A 112 3.06 -21.44 11.12
C ASN A 112 1.60 -21.73 10.82
N ARG A 113 1.29 -23.03 10.89
CA ARG A 113 -0.04 -23.51 11.24
C ARG A 113 -0.52 -22.71 12.44
N TYR A 114 -1.53 -21.87 12.24
CA TYR A 114 -2.49 -21.50 13.26
C TYR A 114 -3.86 -21.61 12.63
#